data_AF-A0A139DEB7-F1
#
_entry.id   AF-A0A139DEB7-F1
#
_cell.length_a   1.000
_cell.length_b   1.000
_cell.length_c   1.000
_cell.angle_alpha   90.00
_cell.angle_beta   90.00
_cell.angle_gamma   90.00
#
_symmetry.space_group_name_H-M   'P 1'
#
loop_
_entity.id
_entity.type
_entity.pdbx_description
1 polymer ?
#
loop_
_entity_poly.entity_id
_entity_poly.type
_entity_poly.pdbx_seq_one_letter_code
_entity_poly.pdbx_strand_id
1 'polypeptide(L)'
;MDQHIKSNSESSLEKISSYLSDRFFDKFKESEFWAIAPAACENPIEEGIIFTQTLGKTEISASKLLRFLDSASFLSIVSKDTGEKIATLQTDNKLVWSNRFGSEKKAPVNGASPMDLIHASLFGVMASHLSANEMTKLEASKLLRSINKRSKFKWHLPTENELKTFAEPNNNPFRTRKRFRLKDASGAECYKWLTKSGGTDVDDGHWGTRLHSTGNIFACSYIFSKKSCLDIALYLIKNNLYLANESSNLYFNHKKYTHVEEKGLEKLRKLWEDKDVNLYALDSSSKILKPREFSVKNTLANIDYKPCRLPKLDQARMTDPGQGLWELYGEPEDFLREHDLVARNPSLDIQHRSVAIDFGTSST
;
A
#
# COMPACT_ATOMS: atom_id res chain seq x y z
N MET A 1 46.72 34.06 -19.83
CA MET A 1 47.02 33.51 -18.49
C MET A 1 45.73 32.83 -18.04
N ASP A 2 45.28 31.85 -18.83
CA ASP A 2 43.85 31.50 -19.01
C ASP A 2 43.57 30.00 -18.97
N GLN A 3 44.39 29.24 -18.26
CA GLN A 3 44.16 27.81 -18.07
C GLN A 3 44.71 27.43 -16.72
N HIS A 4 43.89 27.48 -15.67
CA HIS A 4 44.04 26.64 -14.45
C HIS A 4 43.00 26.99 -13.37
N ILE A 5 41.70 27.02 -13.69
CA ILE A 5 40.66 26.73 -12.69
C ILE A 5 39.59 25.87 -13.36
N LYS A 6 39.90 24.60 -13.59
CA LYS A 6 38.88 23.53 -13.66
C LYS A 6 38.98 22.76 -12.35
N SER A 7 38.57 23.39 -11.25
CA SER A 7 38.35 22.68 -10.00
C SER A 7 36.94 22.09 -10.04
N ASN A 8 36.84 20.81 -9.70
CA ASN A 8 35.61 20.07 -9.38
C ASN A 8 34.88 20.68 -8.15
N SER A 9 34.55 21.97 -8.17
CA SER A 9 33.63 22.54 -7.21
C SER A 9 32.22 22.33 -7.76
N GLU A 10 31.55 21.27 -7.28
CA GLU A 10 30.09 21.20 -7.39
C GLU A 10 29.50 22.54 -6.98
N SER A 11 28.57 23.01 -7.81
CA SER A 11 27.90 24.29 -7.62
C SER A 11 27.23 24.33 -6.25
N SER A 12 27.11 25.53 -5.67
CA SER A 12 26.42 25.72 -4.39
C SER A 12 24.94 25.28 -4.49
N LEU A 13 24.33 25.42 -5.67
CA LEU A 13 22.95 25.00 -5.92
C LEU A 13 22.82 23.51 -6.19
N GLU A 14 23.81 22.86 -6.80
CA GLU A 14 23.83 21.40 -6.91
C GLU A 14 23.82 20.77 -5.50
N LYS A 15 24.58 21.34 -4.56
CA LYS A 15 24.57 20.92 -3.14
C LYS A 15 23.23 21.16 -2.46
N ILE A 16 22.58 22.30 -2.72
CA ILE A 16 21.24 22.59 -2.20
C ILE A 16 20.21 21.62 -2.78
N SER A 17 20.26 21.35 -4.08
CA SER A 17 19.36 20.42 -4.76
C SER A 17 19.52 19.00 -4.20
N SER A 18 20.76 18.55 -4.01
CA SER A 18 21.08 17.28 -3.36
C SER A 18 20.52 17.23 -1.93
N TYR A 19 20.81 18.24 -1.10
CA TYR A 19 20.29 18.32 0.27
C TYR A 19 18.76 18.31 0.36
N LEU A 20 18.08 19.02 -0.54
CA LEU A 20 16.61 19.04 -0.58
C LEU A 20 16.04 17.68 -0.98
N SER A 21 16.70 16.99 -1.91
CA SER A 21 16.35 15.64 -2.33
C SER A 21 16.48 14.67 -1.15
N ASP A 22 17.60 14.69 -0.44
CA ASP A 22 17.84 13.86 0.75
C ASP A 22 16.76 14.10 1.82
N ARG A 23 16.46 15.37 2.11
CA ARG A 23 15.44 15.73 3.10
C ARG A 23 14.03 15.29 2.66
N PHE A 24 13.73 15.37 1.37
CA PHE A 24 12.49 14.83 0.81
C PHE A 24 12.44 13.32 1.00
N PHE A 25 13.53 12.60 0.71
CA PHE A 25 13.60 11.15 0.87
C PHE A 25 13.49 10.70 2.32
N ASP A 26 14.11 11.42 3.25
CA ASP A 26 13.96 11.16 4.68
C ASP A 26 12.51 11.26 5.11
N LYS A 27 11.81 12.31 4.65
CA LYS A 27 10.37 12.50 4.91
C LYS A 27 9.52 11.45 4.23
N PHE A 28 9.86 11.08 3.01
CA PHE A 28 9.18 10.04 2.26
C PHE A 28 9.27 8.70 2.98
N LYS A 29 10.46 8.32 3.49
CA LYS A 29 10.73 7.10 4.28
C LYS A 29 9.95 7.02 5.60
N GLU A 30 9.35 8.12 6.06
CA GLU A 30 8.52 8.11 7.28
C GLU A 30 7.21 7.32 7.13
N SER A 31 6.81 6.96 5.90
CA SER A 31 5.65 6.09 5.64
C SER A 31 5.92 5.05 4.56
N GLU A 32 5.45 3.82 4.80
CA GLU A 32 5.50 2.73 3.82
C GLU A 32 4.47 2.90 2.69
N PHE A 33 3.34 3.59 2.99
CA PHE A 33 2.18 3.69 2.11
C PHE A 33 1.73 5.15 1.98
N TRP A 34 1.71 5.64 0.75
CA TRP A 34 1.28 7.00 0.42
C TRP A 34 0.10 6.97 -0.54
N ALA A 35 -0.96 7.72 -0.29
CA ALA A 35 -1.92 8.06 -1.33
C ALA A 35 -1.41 9.28 -2.09
N ILE A 36 -1.29 9.15 -3.40
CA ILE A 36 -0.94 10.26 -4.30
C ILE A 36 -2.22 10.83 -4.86
N ALA A 37 -2.47 12.12 -4.61
CA ALA A 37 -3.66 12.82 -5.09
C ALA A 37 -3.33 14.29 -5.45
N PRO A 38 -4.11 14.93 -6.34
CA PRO A 38 -3.98 16.36 -6.62
C PRO A 38 -4.03 17.19 -5.33
N ALA A 39 -3.30 18.31 -5.28
CA ALA A 39 -3.22 19.14 -4.09
C ALA A 39 -4.58 19.68 -3.61
N ALA A 40 -5.52 19.86 -4.54
CA ALA A 40 -6.89 20.29 -4.28
C ALA A 40 -7.88 19.14 -3.98
N CYS A 41 -7.42 17.90 -3.87
CA CYS A 41 -8.29 16.74 -3.63
C CYS A 41 -8.89 16.77 -2.21
N GLU A 42 -10.22 16.72 -2.12
CA GLU A 42 -10.94 16.70 -0.85
C GLU A 42 -10.79 15.36 -0.12
N ASN A 43 -10.80 14.25 -0.87
CA ASN A 43 -10.76 12.88 -0.34
C ASN A 43 -9.59 12.05 -0.92
N PRO A 44 -8.33 12.43 -0.60
CA PRO A 44 -7.14 11.84 -1.22
C PRO A 44 -6.99 10.34 -0.93
N ILE A 45 -7.57 9.85 0.17
CA ILE A 45 -7.54 8.43 0.54
C ILE A 45 -8.43 7.59 -0.38
N GLU A 46 -9.59 8.12 -0.79
CA GLU A 46 -10.56 7.36 -1.58
C GLU A 46 -10.27 7.45 -3.08
N GLU A 47 -9.82 8.62 -3.52
CA GLU A 47 -9.60 8.96 -4.92
C GLU A 47 -8.14 8.79 -5.37
N GLY A 48 -7.20 8.81 -4.42
CA GLY A 48 -5.77 8.74 -4.69
C GLY A 48 -5.29 7.37 -5.16
N ILE A 49 -4.09 7.39 -5.74
CA ILE A 49 -3.36 6.18 -6.13
C ILE A 49 -2.45 5.77 -4.98
N ILE A 50 -2.53 4.53 -4.52
CA ILE A 50 -1.64 4.02 -3.47
C ILE A 50 -0.23 3.79 -4.04
N PHE A 51 0.76 4.45 -3.47
CA PHE A 51 2.18 4.22 -3.73
C PHE A 51 2.81 3.51 -2.54
N THR A 52 3.66 2.52 -2.82
CA THR A 52 4.45 1.88 -1.76
C THR A 52 5.93 1.94 -2.10
N GLN A 53 6.77 2.15 -1.08
CA GLN A 53 8.21 2.28 -1.28
C GLN A 53 8.85 0.97 -1.77
N THR A 54 8.29 -0.15 -1.33
CA THR A 54 8.79 -1.50 -1.62
C THR A 54 8.36 -2.03 -2.98
N LEU A 55 7.25 -1.55 -3.55
CA LEU A 55 6.65 -2.09 -4.77
C LEU A 55 6.47 -1.04 -5.89
N GLY A 56 6.85 0.21 -5.61
CA GLY A 56 6.64 1.35 -6.50
C GLY A 56 5.17 1.77 -6.60
N LYS A 57 4.81 2.35 -7.75
CA LYS A 57 3.45 2.86 -8.02
C LYS A 57 2.46 1.69 -8.11
N THR A 58 1.58 1.49 -7.14
CA THR A 58 0.49 0.51 -7.30
C THR A 58 -0.78 1.20 -7.76
N GLU A 59 -1.37 0.81 -8.89
CA GLU A 59 -2.66 1.38 -9.32
C GLU A 59 -3.84 0.78 -8.56
N ILE A 60 -3.85 0.98 -7.24
CA ILE A 60 -4.97 0.65 -6.39
C ILE A 60 -5.59 1.95 -5.89
N SER A 61 -6.91 2.08 -6.05
CA SER A 61 -7.73 3.05 -5.33
C SER A 61 -8.83 2.32 -4.56
N ALA A 62 -9.32 2.92 -3.48
CA ALA A 62 -10.39 2.33 -2.67
C ALA A 62 -11.66 2.09 -3.51
N SER A 63 -12.00 3.03 -4.40
CA SER A 63 -13.14 2.95 -5.31
C SER A 63 -13.04 1.79 -6.30
N LYS A 64 -11.83 1.51 -6.83
CA LYS A 64 -11.61 0.34 -7.71
C LYS A 64 -11.82 -0.97 -6.94
N LEU A 65 -11.32 -1.06 -5.70
CA LEU A 65 -11.52 -2.24 -4.87
C LEU A 65 -12.98 -2.43 -4.51
N LEU A 66 -13.71 -1.37 -4.15
CA LEU A 66 -15.14 -1.45 -3.83
C LEU A 66 -15.92 -2.06 -5.00
N ARG A 67 -15.76 -1.51 -6.21
CA ARG A 67 -16.38 -2.07 -7.43
C ARG A 67 -16.00 -3.54 -7.68
N PHE A 68 -14.78 -3.93 -7.32
CA PHE A 68 -14.35 -5.33 -7.44
C PHE A 68 -15.01 -6.24 -6.39
N LEU A 69 -15.14 -5.77 -5.14
CA LEU A 69 -15.87 -6.49 -4.08
C LEU A 69 -17.34 -6.67 -4.45
N ASP A 70 -17.94 -5.68 -5.11
CA ASP A 70 -19.33 -5.73 -5.58
C ASP A 70 -19.52 -6.63 -6.81
N SER A 71 -18.43 -7.09 -7.44
CA SER A 71 -18.51 -7.90 -8.66
C SER A 71 -18.94 -9.36 -8.43
N ALA A 72 -18.85 -9.86 -7.19
CA ALA A 72 -19.26 -11.20 -6.82
C ALA A 72 -19.48 -11.33 -5.31
N SER A 73 -20.40 -12.24 -4.91
CA SER A 73 -20.61 -12.59 -3.49
C SER A 73 -19.42 -13.33 -2.86
N PHE A 74 -18.60 -13.98 -3.71
CA PHE A 74 -17.42 -14.75 -3.30
C PHE A 74 -16.23 -14.43 -4.19
N LEU A 75 -15.10 -14.15 -3.56
CA LEU A 75 -13.82 -13.90 -4.23
C LEU A 75 -12.75 -14.81 -3.64
N SER A 76 -11.80 -15.24 -4.47
CA SER A 76 -10.66 -16.01 -4.00
C SER A 76 -9.54 -15.08 -3.54
N ILE A 77 -8.95 -15.38 -2.38
CA ILE A 77 -7.71 -14.75 -1.93
C ILE A 77 -6.56 -15.64 -2.38
N VAL A 78 -5.67 -15.10 -3.21
CA VAL A 78 -4.62 -15.88 -3.89
C VAL A 78 -3.25 -15.34 -3.53
N SER A 79 -2.31 -16.24 -3.25
CA SER A 79 -0.89 -15.91 -3.09
C SER A 79 -0.31 -15.49 -4.42
N LYS A 80 0.43 -14.38 -4.48
CA LYS A 80 1.19 -14.06 -5.70
C LYS A 80 2.44 -14.90 -5.87
N ASP A 81 3.07 -15.30 -4.77
CA ASP A 81 4.32 -16.04 -4.81
C ASP A 81 4.09 -17.46 -5.37
N THR A 82 2.99 -18.10 -4.95
CA THR A 82 2.69 -19.48 -5.35
C THR A 82 1.57 -19.61 -6.39
N GLY A 83 0.78 -18.55 -6.60
CA GLY A 83 -0.45 -18.62 -7.41
C GLY A 83 -1.59 -19.43 -6.76
N GLU A 84 -1.40 -19.91 -5.53
CA GLU A 84 -2.38 -20.78 -4.87
C GLU A 84 -3.48 -20.00 -4.15
N LYS A 85 -4.72 -20.50 -4.26
CA LYS A 85 -5.87 -20.03 -3.49
C LYS A 85 -5.69 -20.36 -2.02
N ILE A 86 -5.55 -19.33 -1.19
CA ILE A 86 -5.36 -19.47 0.26
C ILE A 86 -6.71 -19.59 0.97
N ALA A 87 -7.67 -18.76 0.55
CA ALA A 87 -8.96 -18.60 1.21
C ALA A 87 -10.03 -18.06 0.24
N THR A 88 -11.26 -17.98 0.71
CA THR A 88 -12.39 -17.37 -0.01
C THR A 88 -12.96 -16.24 0.84
N LEU A 89 -13.07 -15.05 0.27
CA LEU A 89 -13.72 -13.89 0.86
C LEU A 89 -15.21 -13.91 0.49
N GLN A 90 -16.08 -13.91 1.49
CA GLN A 90 -17.49 -13.56 1.32
C GLN A 90 -17.61 -12.04 1.39
N THR A 91 -18.05 -11.39 0.32
CA THR A 91 -17.89 -9.94 0.15
C THR A 91 -18.87 -9.13 1.00
N ASP A 92 -20.13 -9.58 1.14
CA ASP A 92 -21.19 -8.87 1.88
C ASP A 92 -20.82 -8.58 3.35
N ASN A 93 -20.22 -9.56 4.03
CA ASN A 93 -19.83 -9.47 5.44
C ASN A 93 -18.30 -9.38 5.64
N LYS A 94 -17.55 -9.41 4.53
CA LYS A 94 -16.08 -9.42 4.49
C LYS A 94 -15.47 -10.53 5.37
N LEU A 95 -16.14 -11.67 5.50
CA LEU A 95 -15.60 -12.83 6.20
C LEU A 95 -14.69 -13.64 5.28
N VAL A 96 -13.54 -14.03 5.81
CA VAL A 96 -12.59 -14.88 5.09
C VAL A 96 -12.77 -16.32 5.56
N TRP A 97 -12.89 -17.25 4.61
CA TRP A 97 -13.21 -18.66 4.83
C TRP A 97 -12.13 -19.58 4.26
N SER A 98 -11.82 -20.66 4.97
CA SER A 98 -10.95 -21.72 4.45
C SER A 98 -11.36 -23.09 5.01
N ASN A 99 -11.23 -24.12 4.19
CA ASN A 99 -11.38 -25.53 4.58
C ASN A 99 -10.07 -26.32 4.38
N ARG A 100 -8.96 -25.66 4.04
CA ARG A 100 -7.67 -26.28 3.68
C ARG A 100 -6.83 -26.73 4.90
N PHE A 101 -7.48 -27.26 5.93
CA PHE A 101 -6.81 -27.67 7.17
C PHE A 101 -6.45 -29.16 7.20
N GLY A 102 -6.66 -29.91 6.11
CA GLY A 102 -6.58 -31.38 6.14
C GLY A 102 -6.25 -32.13 4.83
N SER A 103 -5.72 -31.50 3.77
CA SER A 103 -5.35 -32.26 2.56
C SER A 103 -4.08 -31.77 1.84
N GLU A 104 -3.16 -32.74 1.73
CA GLU A 104 -2.08 -32.96 0.77
C GLU A 104 -0.67 -32.34 0.92
N LYS A 105 0.27 -33.30 0.95
CA LYS A 105 1.68 -33.21 0.60
C LYS A 105 1.83 -32.74 -0.85
N LYS A 106 2.27 -31.51 -1.06
CA LYS A 106 3.19 -31.23 -2.17
C LYS A 106 4.50 -30.78 -1.55
N ALA A 107 5.55 -31.56 -1.78
CA ALA A 107 6.90 -31.15 -1.40
C ALA A 107 7.20 -29.80 -2.09
N PRO A 108 7.87 -28.85 -1.41
CA PRO A 108 8.27 -27.62 -2.05
C PRO A 108 9.18 -27.94 -3.24
N VAL A 109 8.92 -27.28 -4.36
CA VAL A 109 9.79 -27.31 -5.55
C VAL A 109 11.15 -26.74 -5.14
N ASN A 110 12.24 -27.42 -5.51
CA ASN A 110 13.61 -27.00 -5.20
C ASN A 110 13.85 -25.54 -5.67
N GLY A 111 14.28 -24.67 -4.75
CA GLY A 111 14.49 -23.23 -5.01
C GLY A 111 13.64 -22.27 -4.15
N ALA A 112 12.93 -22.81 -3.15
CA ALA A 112 12.02 -22.07 -2.28
C ALA A 112 12.72 -20.93 -1.48
N SER A 113 12.16 -19.72 -1.58
CA SER A 113 12.54 -18.52 -0.83
C SER A 113 12.37 -18.72 0.69
N PRO A 114 13.08 -17.97 1.55
CA PRO A 114 12.83 -17.95 2.99
C PRO A 114 11.35 -17.69 3.38
N MET A 115 10.56 -17.04 2.52
CA MET A 115 9.12 -16.86 2.70
C MET A 115 8.29 -18.11 2.35
N ASP A 116 8.77 -18.97 1.46
CA ASP A 116 8.15 -20.26 1.13
C ASP A 116 8.27 -21.24 2.29
N LEU A 117 9.32 -21.12 3.12
CA LEU A 117 9.44 -21.83 4.39
C LEU A 117 8.39 -21.38 5.42
N ILE A 118 7.95 -20.11 5.40
CA ILE A 118 6.85 -19.64 6.25
C ILE A 118 5.51 -20.20 5.75
N HIS A 119 5.30 -20.30 4.44
CA HIS A 119 4.12 -20.94 3.85
C HIS A 119 4.08 -22.45 4.10
N ALA A 120 5.21 -23.15 3.92
CA ALA A 120 5.37 -24.55 4.32
C ALA A 120 5.25 -24.74 5.84
N SER A 121 5.50 -23.73 6.67
CA SER A 121 5.26 -23.79 8.12
C SER A 121 3.80 -23.53 8.53
N LEU A 122 3.02 -22.86 7.68
CA LEU A 122 1.57 -22.65 7.87
C LEU A 122 0.77 -23.91 7.52
N PHE A 123 1.23 -24.67 6.52
CA PHE A 123 0.51 -25.82 5.96
C PHE A 123 1.21 -27.17 6.18
N GLY A 124 2.54 -27.21 6.30
CA GLY A 124 3.34 -28.44 6.35
C GLY A 124 3.57 -29.04 7.74
N VAL A 125 3.23 -28.37 8.83
CA VAL A 125 3.52 -28.88 10.20
C VAL A 125 2.31 -29.55 10.88
N MET A 126 1.17 -29.71 10.21
CA MET A 126 0.05 -30.54 10.73
C MET A 126 -0.55 -31.52 9.71
N ALA A 127 0.06 -31.68 8.55
CA ALA A 127 -0.37 -32.64 7.54
C ALA A 127 -0.10 -34.11 7.92
N SER A 128 0.63 -34.39 9.00
CA SER A 128 0.93 -35.77 9.43
C SER A 128 -0.07 -36.37 10.41
N HIS A 129 -1.09 -35.63 10.89
CA HIS A 129 -2.03 -36.16 11.89
C HIS A 129 -3.53 -35.89 11.64
N LEU A 130 -3.94 -35.17 10.59
CA LEU A 130 -5.34 -34.76 10.42
C LEU A 130 -5.84 -34.84 8.98
N SER A 131 -5.51 -35.93 8.28
CA SER A 131 -6.17 -36.24 7.00
C SER A 131 -7.61 -36.66 7.25
N ALA A 132 -8.56 -35.97 6.63
CA ALA A 132 -9.91 -36.43 6.28
C ALA A 132 -10.93 -36.78 7.39
N ASN A 133 -10.61 -36.66 8.68
CA ASN A 133 -11.51 -37.15 9.74
C ASN A 133 -12.29 -36.03 10.46
N GLU A 134 -13.58 -36.29 10.69
CA GLU A 134 -14.43 -35.48 11.56
C GLU A 134 -13.73 -35.28 12.92
N MET A 135 -13.66 -34.04 13.39
CA MET A 135 -13.00 -33.69 14.65
C MET A 135 -14.02 -33.30 15.70
N THR A 136 -13.65 -33.40 16.98
CA THR A 136 -14.39 -32.75 18.06
C THR A 136 -14.08 -31.25 18.11
N LYS A 137 -14.98 -30.46 18.71
CA LYS A 137 -14.75 -29.02 18.95
C LYS A 137 -13.44 -28.74 19.71
N LEU A 138 -13.07 -29.59 20.66
CA LEU A 138 -11.85 -29.42 21.45
C LEU A 138 -10.59 -29.59 20.60
N GLU A 139 -10.56 -30.62 19.74
CA GLU A 139 -9.44 -30.88 18.83
C GLU A 139 -9.32 -29.75 17.80
N ALA A 140 -10.44 -29.33 17.20
CA ALA A 140 -10.46 -28.21 16.27
C ALA A 140 -9.96 -26.91 16.92
N SER A 141 -10.33 -26.66 18.18
CA SER A 141 -9.85 -25.49 18.93
C SER A 141 -8.33 -25.55 19.17
N LYS A 142 -7.77 -26.73 19.46
CA LYS A 142 -6.32 -26.92 19.62
C LYS A 142 -5.58 -26.69 18.29
N LEU A 143 -6.11 -27.23 17.19
CA LEU A 143 -5.61 -27.03 15.83
C LEU A 143 -5.61 -25.54 15.43
N LEU A 144 -6.72 -24.83 15.61
CA LEU A 144 -6.80 -23.42 15.21
C LEU A 144 -5.88 -22.55 16.08
N ARG A 145 -5.71 -22.87 17.37
CA ARG A 145 -4.72 -22.20 18.23
C ARG A 145 -3.29 -22.38 17.73
N SER A 146 -2.91 -23.59 17.28
CA SER A 146 -1.55 -23.82 16.78
C SER A 146 -1.31 -23.08 15.46
N ILE A 147 -2.29 -23.09 14.55
CA ILE A 147 -2.23 -22.36 13.27
C ILE A 147 -2.14 -20.86 13.52
N ASN A 148 -2.92 -20.31 14.45
CA ASN A 148 -2.94 -18.88 14.74
C ASN A 148 -1.64 -18.34 15.34
N LYS A 149 -0.75 -19.19 15.86
CA LYS A 149 0.60 -18.78 16.26
C LYS A 149 1.44 -18.31 15.07
N ARG A 150 1.11 -18.78 13.85
CA ARG A 150 1.86 -18.50 12.62
C ARG A 150 1.02 -17.75 11.59
N SER A 151 -0.30 -17.91 11.63
CA SER A 151 -1.21 -17.31 10.66
C SER A 151 -1.61 -15.89 11.05
N LYS A 152 -1.51 -15.00 10.06
CA LYS A 152 -2.00 -13.62 10.20
C LYS A 152 -3.51 -13.50 10.16
N PHE A 153 -4.23 -14.54 9.72
CA PHE A 153 -5.69 -14.52 9.56
C PHE A 153 -6.46 -14.73 10.87
N LYS A 154 -5.84 -15.20 11.96
CA LYS A 154 -6.52 -15.41 13.26
C LYS A 154 -7.84 -16.21 13.11
N TRP A 155 -7.73 -17.43 12.60
CA TRP A 155 -8.84 -18.34 12.32
C TRP A 155 -9.61 -18.77 13.57
N HIS A 156 -10.92 -18.96 13.41
CA HIS A 156 -11.78 -19.54 14.43
C HIS A 156 -12.86 -20.42 13.80
N LEU A 157 -13.53 -21.23 14.63
CA LEU A 157 -14.75 -21.90 14.21
C LEU A 157 -15.85 -20.86 13.96
N PRO A 158 -16.70 -21.04 12.93
CA PRO A 158 -17.83 -20.17 12.69
C PRO A 158 -18.91 -20.37 13.76
N THR A 159 -19.73 -19.35 13.98
CA THR A 159 -21.06 -19.54 14.56
C THR A 159 -21.95 -20.29 13.58
N GLU A 160 -23.05 -20.82 14.10
CA GLU A 160 -24.11 -21.46 13.33
C GLU A 160 -24.67 -20.51 12.27
N ASN A 161 -24.93 -19.25 12.66
CA ASN A 161 -25.46 -18.25 11.75
C ASN A 161 -24.47 -17.87 10.65
N GLU A 162 -23.17 -17.76 10.98
CA GLU A 162 -22.13 -17.51 9.97
C GLU A 162 -22.03 -18.66 8.97
N LEU A 163 -21.99 -19.91 9.46
CA LEU A 163 -21.93 -21.08 8.59
C LEU A 163 -23.17 -21.20 7.70
N LYS A 164 -24.35 -20.93 8.26
CA LYS A 164 -25.62 -20.89 7.52
C LYS A 164 -25.57 -19.83 6.42
N THR A 165 -25.24 -18.59 6.77
CA THR A 165 -25.12 -17.47 5.82
C THR A 165 -24.07 -17.74 4.74
N PHE A 166 -23.02 -18.47 5.06
CA PHE A 166 -22.02 -18.90 4.09
C PHE A 166 -22.57 -19.96 3.14
N ALA A 167 -23.29 -20.98 3.64
CA ALA A 167 -23.74 -22.13 2.86
C ALA A 167 -25.01 -21.90 2.03
N GLU A 168 -25.87 -20.96 2.43
CA GLU A 168 -27.17 -20.68 1.79
C GLU A 168 -27.12 -20.06 0.37
N PRO A 169 -26.14 -19.22 0.00
CA PRO A 169 -26.06 -18.68 -1.36
C PRO A 169 -25.86 -19.77 -2.42
N ASN A 170 -26.62 -19.71 -3.52
CA ASN A 170 -26.51 -20.68 -4.63
C ASN A 170 -25.18 -20.56 -5.40
N ASN A 171 -24.55 -19.38 -5.34
CA ASN A 171 -23.27 -19.09 -5.99
C ASN A 171 -22.05 -19.34 -5.09
N ASN A 172 -22.22 -19.96 -3.92
CA ASN A 172 -21.06 -20.34 -3.08
C ASN A 172 -20.23 -21.40 -3.82
N PRO A 173 -18.92 -21.18 -4.06
CA PRO A 173 -18.06 -22.11 -4.81
C PRO A 173 -17.88 -23.48 -4.14
N PHE A 174 -18.08 -23.55 -2.82
CA PHE A 174 -18.03 -24.78 -2.05
C PHE A 174 -19.37 -25.50 -2.02
N ARG A 175 -20.47 -24.88 -2.43
CA ARG A 175 -21.77 -25.53 -2.41
C ARG A 175 -21.82 -26.67 -3.44
N THR A 176 -22.49 -27.74 -3.05
CA THR A 176 -22.77 -28.90 -3.90
C THR A 176 -24.20 -28.84 -4.41
N ARG A 177 -24.58 -29.75 -5.33
CA ARG A 177 -25.95 -29.75 -5.88
C ARG A 177 -27.02 -30.09 -4.82
N LYS A 178 -26.63 -30.70 -3.70
CA LYS A 178 -27.54 -31.11 -2.62
C LYS A 178 -27.67 -30.00 -1.58
N ARG A 179 -28.81 -29.28 -1.64
CA ARG A 179 -29.26 -28.28 -0.65
C ARG A 179 -28.12 -27.40 -0.14
N PHE A 180 -27.66 -27.56 1.12
CA PHE A 180 -26.64 -26.74 1.76
C PHE A 180 -25.32 -27.48 2.03
N ARG A 181 -25.15 -28.69 1.48
CA ARG A 181 -23.90 -29.45 1.64
C ARG A 181 -22.74 -28.73 0.95
N LEU A 182 -21.59 -28.70 1.63
CA LEU A 182 -20.37 -28.04 1.16
C LEU A 182 -19.31 -29.07 0.78
N LYS A 183 -18.38 -28.67 -0.08
CA LYS A 183 -17.18 -29.43 -0.42
C LYS A 183 -16.18 -29.36 0.73
N ASP A 184 -15.64 -30.51 1.13
CA ASP A 184 -14.52 -30.58 2.06
C ASP A 184 -13.18 -30.22 1.39
N ALA A 185 -12.07 -30.42 2.12
CA ALA A 185 -10.73 -30.12 1.63
C ALA A 185 -10.33 -30.96 0.41
N SER A 186 -10.86 -32.19 0.30
CA SER A 186 -10.65 -33.09 -0.85
C SER A 186 -11.56 -32.78 -2.04
N GLY A 187 -12.56 -31.89 -1.84
CA GLY A 187 -13.59 -31.59 -2.82
C GLY A 187 -14.82 -32.49 -2.74
N ALA A 188 -14.87 -33.43 -1.79
CA ALA A 188 -15.99 -34.34 -1.59
C ALA A 188 -17.17 -33.65 -0.90
N GLU A 189 -18.40 -34.11 -1.17
CA GLU A 189 -19.60 -33.56 -0.53
C GLU A 189 -19.64 -33.91 0.96
N CYS A 190 -19.76 -32.90 1.82
CA CYS A 190 -19.84 -33.07 3.27
C CYS A 190 -21.02 -32.28 3.87
N TYR A 191 -21.68 -32.91 4.84
CA TYR A 191 -22.87 -32.37 5.51
C TYR A 191 -22.66 -32.12 7.01
N LYS A 192 -21.60 -32.63 7.63
CA LYS A 192 -21.30 -32.41 9.06
C LYS A 192 -20.17 -31.42 9.23
N TRP A 193 -20.44 -30.34 9.94
CA TRP A 193 -19.50 -29.23 10.12
C TRP A 193 -19.40 -28.84 11.59
N LEU A 194 -18.24 -28.37 12.02
CA LEU A 194 -18.05 -27.81 13.35
C LEU A 194 -18.36 -26.33 13.40
N THR A 195 -19.05 -25.94 14.47
CA THR A 195 -19.32 -24.55 14.84
C THR A 195 -18.77 -24.27 16.24
N LYS A 196 -18.86 -23.01 16.69
CA LYS A 196 -18.54 -22.62 18.07
C LYS A 196 -19.37 -23.39 19.10
N SER A 197 -20.56 -23.89 18.78
CA SER A 197 -21.42 -24.60 19.75
C SER A 197 -21.35 -26.13 19.66
N GLY A 198 -20.77 -26.68 18.60
CA GLY A 198 -20.61 -28.13 18.41
C GLY A 198 -20.70 -28.55 16.95
N GLY A 199 -20.84 -29.85 16.71
CA GLY A 199 -21.12 -30.37 15.37
C GLY A 199 -22.53 -30.02 14.93
N THR A 200 -22.69 -29.57 13.69
CA THR A 200 -23.96 -29.28 13.04
C THR A 200 -24.07 -30.11 11.76
N ASP A 201 -25.27 -30.64 11.53
CA ASP A 201 -25.64 -31.26 10.26
C ASP A 201 -26.32 -30.18 9.42
N VAL A 202 -25.74 -29.85 8.27
CA VAL A 202 -26.29 -28.83 7.34
C VAL A 202 -27.18 -29.45 6.26
N ASP A 203 -27.31 -30.77 6.25
CA ASP A 203 -28.19 -31.44 5.29
C ASP A 203 -29.63 -31.06 5.55
N ASP A 204 -30.42 -31.00 4.49
CA ASP A 204 -31.85 -30.74 4.59
C ASP A 204 -32.28 -29.47 5.35
N GLY A 205 -31.38 -28.51 5.55
CA GLY A 205 -31.66 -27.28 6.30
C GLY A 205 -31.73 -27.52 7.82
N HIS A 206 -31.23 -28.65 8.29
CA HIS A 206 -30.89 -28.80 9.70
C HIS A 206 -29.75 -27.81 10.00
N TRP A 207 -29.83 -27.13 11.15
CA TRP A 207 -28.79 -26.22 11.63
C TRP A 207 -28.52 -26.41 13.12
N GLY A 208 -29.16 -27.42 13.72
CA GLY A 208 -29.06 -27.71 15.14
C GLY A 208 -27.68 -28.25 15.50
N THR A 209 -27.12 -27.74 16.59
CA THR A 209 -25.79 -28.16 17.07
C THR A 209 -25.86 -29.20 18.16
N ARG A 210 -24.92 -30.14 18.14
CA ARG A 210 -24.70 -31.14 19.19
C ARG A 210 -23.31 -30.95 19.78
N LEU A 211 -23.25 -30.67 21.08
CA LEU A 211 -22.01 -30.26 21.78
C LEU A 211 -20.86 -31.27 21.64
N HIS A 212 -21.18 -32.56 21.69
CA HIS A 212 -20.20 -33.66 21.62
C HIS A 212 -20.11 -34.32 20.24
N SER A 213 -20.81 -33.79 19.24
CA SER A 213 -20.72 -34.32 17.88
C SER A 213 -19.41 -33.91 17.23
N THR A 214 -18.90 -34.80 16.40
CA THR A 214 -17.79 -34.55 15.49
C THR A 214 -18.27 -33.84 14.23
N GLY A 215 -17.35 -33.23 13.48
CA GLY A 215 -17.62 -32.64 12.17
C GLY A 215 -16.35 -32.12 11.48
N ASN A 216 -16.49 -31.73 10.22
CA ASN A 216 -15.39 -31.12 9.45
C ASN A 216 -15.18 -29.64 9.83
N ILE A 217 -13.99 -29.12 9.55
CA ILE A 217 -13.64 -27.72 9.84
C ILE A 217 -13.78 -26.87 8.58
N PHE A 218 -14.61 -25.83 8.68
CA PHE A 218 -14.62 -24.70 7.76
C PHE A 218 -14.33 -23.45 8.58
N ALA A 219 -13.05 -23.08 8.73
CA ALA A 219 -12.69 -21.97 9.60
C ALA A 219 -12.98 -20.64 8.92
N CYS A 220 -13.27 -19.63 9.74
CA CYS A 220 -13.46 -18.27 9.28
C CYS A 220 -12.58 -17.28 10.06
N SER A 221 -12.49 -16.07 9.53
CA SER A 221 -11.71 -14.98 10.07
C SER A 221 -12.41 -13.65 9.87
N TYR A 222 -12.39 -12.82 10.91
CA TYR A 222 -12.86 -11.44 10.90
C TYR A 222 -11.82 -10.44 10.39
N ILE A 223 -10.72 -10.88 9.75
CA ILE A 223 -9.61 -9.98 9.42
C ILE A 223 -10.01 -8.79 8.54
N PHE A 224 -11.00 -8.98 7.67
CA PHE A 224 -11.58 -7.92 6.83
C PHE A 224 -12.96 -7.46 7.33
N SER A 225 -13.50 -8.09 8.37
CA SER A 225 -14.78 -7.67 8.94
C SER A 225 -14.64 -6.27 9.51
N LYS A 226 -15.59 -5.39 9.16
CA LYS A 226 -15.61 -3.96 9.53
C LYS A 226 -14.39 -3.16 9.04
N LYS A 227 -13.55 -3.72 8.16
CA LYS A 227 -12.42 -3.00 7.55
C LYS A 227 -12.89 -2.16 6.37
N SER A 228 -12.28 -0.99 6.23
CA SER A 228 -12.46 -0.16 5.04
C SER A 228 -11.88 -0.86 3.80
N CYS A 229 -12.25 -0.45 2.60
CA CYS A 229 -11.61 -0.97 1.38
C CYS A 229 -10.11 -0.67 1.38
N LEU A 230 -9.70 0.50 1.87
CA LEU A 230 -8.28 0.83 2.02
C LEU A 230 -7.55 -0.18 2.90
N ASP A 231 -8.07 -0.48 4.10
CA ASP A 231 -7.44 -1.45 5.01
C ASP A 231 -7.26 -2.83 4.36
N ILE A 232 -8.25 -3.27 3.58
CA ILE A 232 -8.20 -4.53 2.85
C ILE A 232 -7.12 -4.46 1.77
N ALA A 233 -7.09 -3.39 0.97
CA ALA A 233 -6.07 -3.18 -0.06
C ALA A 233 -4.65 -3.22 0.53
N LEU A 234 -4.42 -2.47 1.61
CA LEU A 234 -3.13 -2.43 2.30
C LEU A 234 -2.74 -3.80 2.85
N TYR A 235 -3.70 -4.54 3.41
CA TYR A 235 -3.45 -5.91 3.86
C TYR A 235 -3.05 -6.84 2.71
N LEU A 236 -3.75 -6.77 1.58
CA LEU A 236 -3.43 -7.58 0.39
C LEU A 236 -2.03 -7.25 -0.12
N ILE A 237 -1.68 -5.96 -0.23
CA ILE A 237 -0.36 -5.51 -0.67
C ILE A 237 0.73 -6.01 0.28
N LYS A 238 0.60 -5.75 1.59
CA LYS A 238 1.59 -6.10 2.62
C LYS A 238 1.86 -7.60 2.71
N ASN A 239 0.88 -8.42 2.34
CA ASN A 239 1.00 -9.87 2.37
C ASN A 239 1.18 -10.49 0.98
N ASN A 240 1.42 -9.66 -0.05
CA ASN A 240 1.62 -10.09 -1.44
C ASN A 240 0.48 -11.00 -1.95
N LEU A 241 -0.75 -10.60 -1.62
CA LEU A 241 -1.99 -11.28 -2.01
C LEU A 241 -2.74 -10.48 -3.08
N TYR A 242 -3.65 -11.17 -3.77
CA TYR A 242 -4.61 -10.54 -4.68
C TYR A 242 -5.98 -11.20 -4.58
N LEU A 243 -7.01 -10.52 -5.06
CA LEU A 243 -8.35 -11.08 -5.16
C LEU A 243 -8.62 -11.56 -6.59
N ALA A 244 -9.26 -12.71 -6.72
CA ALA A 244 -9.67 -13.27 -8.00
C ALA A 244 -11.17 -13.55 -8.01
N ASN A 245 -11.86 -13.09 -9.03
CA ASN A 245 -13.21 -13.49 -9.37
C ASN A 245 -13.10 -14.65 -10.38
N GLU A 246 -13.26 -15.88 -9.90
CA GLU A 246 -13.11 -17.09 -10.71
C GLU A 246 -14.18 -17.19 -11.80
N SER A 247 -15.39 -16.67 -11.55
CA SER A 247 -16.50 -16.73 -12.51
C SER A 247 -16.28 -15.83 -13.72
N SER A 248 -15.66 -14.67 -13.54
CA SER A 248 -15.42 -13.68 -14.60
C SER A 248 -13.97 -13.63 -15.08
N ASN A 249 -13.08 -14.46 -14.53
CA ASN A 249 -11.64 -14.43 -14.78
C ASN A 249 -11.02 -13.03 -14.58
N LEU A 250 -11.52 -12.28 -13.58
CA LEU A 250 -11.03 -10.93 -13.25
C LEU A 250 -10.18 -10.97 -11.99
N TYR A 251 -9.16 -10.10 -11.94
CA TYR A 251 -8.22 -10.04 -10.83
C TYR A 251 -8.06 -8.61 -10.31
N PHE A 252 -8.17 -8.45 -9.00
CA PHE A 252 -7.75 -7.23 -8.32
C PHE A 252 -6.34 -7.43 -7.79
N ASN A 253 -5.38 -6.98 -8.60
CA ASN A 253 -3.96 -7.24 -8.40
C ASN A 253 -3.18 -5.91 -8.40
N HIS A 254 -2.22 -5.76 -7.48
CA HIS A 254 -1.22 -4.70 -7.56
C HIS A 254 -0.08 -5.10 -8.51
N LYS A 255 0.26 -4.31 -9.51
CA LYS A 255 1.50 -4.58 -10.26
C LYS A 255 2.68 -4.27 -9.35
N LYS A 256 3.64 -5.19 -9.23
CA LYS A 256 4.98 -4.85 -8.72
C LYS A 256 5.63 -4.02 -9.81
N TYR A 257 5.87 -2.75 -9.55
CA TYR A 257 6.81 -2.00 -10.37
C TYR A 257 8.20 -2.22 -9.77
N THR A 258 9.20 -2.34 -10.64
CA THR A 258 10.60 -2.49 -10.23
C THR A 258 10.97 -1.43 -9.20
N HIS A 259 11.84 -1.80 -8.27
CA HIS A 259 12.40 -0.88 -7.28
C HIS A 259 12.71 0.47 -7.95
N VAL A 260 12.13 1.53 -7.41
CA VAL A 260 12.51 2.87 -7.85
C VAL A 260 13.88 3.11 -7.25
N GLU A 261 14.93 3.04 -8.08
CA GLU A 261 16.26 3.49 -7.69
C GLU A 261 16.19 4.94 -7.20
N GLU A 262 17.15 5.37 -6.37
CA GLU A 262 17.20 6.73 -5.84
C GLU A 262 17.17 7.81 -6.94
N LYS A 263 17.86 7.54 -8.07
CA LYS A 263 17.79 8.37 -9.29
C LYS A 263 16.39 8.43 -9.92
N GLY A 264 15.56 7.41 -9.72
CA GLY A 264 14.16 7.38 -10.12
C GLY A 264 13.26 8.18 -9.17
N LEU A 265 13.59 8.24 -7.87
CA LEU A 265 12.81 9.00 -6.89
C LEU A 265 12.90 10.50 -7.12
N GLU A 266 14.06 11.03 -7.52
CA GLU A 266 14.18 12.46 -7.86
C GLU A 266 13.34 12.82 -9.10
N LYS A 267 13.32 11.94 -10.10
CA LYS A 267 12.42 12.09 -11.27
C LYS A 267 10.94 12.05 -10.86
N LEU A 268 10.58 11.18 -9.90
CA LEU A 268 9.21 11.12 -9.38
C LEU A 268 8.86 12.38 -8.57
N ARG A 269 9.78 12.88 -7.74
CA ARG A 269 9.57 14.13 -6.99
C ARG A 269 9.29 15.29 -7.93
N LYS A 270 10.12 15.46 -8.98
CA LYS A 270 9.91 16.46 -10.04
C LYS A 270 8.57 16.27 -10.76
N LEU A 271 8.26 15.04 -11.19
CA LEU A 271 6.98 14.72 -11.81
C LEU A 271 5.78 15.07 -10.91
N TRP A 272 5.86 14.78 -9.62
CA TRP A 272 4.80 15.07 -8.67
C TRP A 272 4.66 16.57 -8.39
N GLU A 273 5.77 17.29 -8.35
CA GLU A 273 5.77 18.75 -8.29
C GLU A 273 5.09 19.36 -9.52
N ASP A 274 5.47 18.93 -10.73
CA ASP A 274 4.90 19.43 -12.00
C ASP A 274 3.41 19.13 -12.14
N LYS A 275 2.93 18.03 -11.53
CA LYS A 275 1.53 17.63 -11.52
C LYS A 275 0.74 18.21 -10.35
N ASP A 276 1.37 19.02 -9.50
CA ASP A 276 0.79 19.60 -8.29
C ASP A 276 0.07 18.54 -7.43
N VAL A 277 0.75 17.42 -7.16
CA VAL A 277 0.22 16.34 -6.32
C VAL A 277 0.88 16.33 -4.94
N ASN A 278 0.09 15.95 -3.95
CA ASN A 278 0.52 15.70 -2.59
C ASN A 278 0.52 14.20 -2.30
N LEU A 279 1.39 13.81 -1.37
CA LEU A 279 1.45 12.46 -0.84
C LEU A 279 0.88 12.47 0.58
N TYR A 280 -0.14 11.65 0.80
CA TYR A 280 -0.84 11.52 2.07
C TYR A 280 -0.49 10.18 2.69
N ALA A 281 0.11 10.18 3.87
CA ALA A 281 0.48 8.93 4.55
C ALA A 281 -0.79 8.15 4.87
N LEU A 282 -0.83 6.88 4.46
CA LEU A 282 -1.94 5.96 4.68
C LEU A 282 -1.79 5.14 5.97
N ASP A 283 -0.63 5.27 6.62
CA ASP A 283 -0.45 4.82 7.98
C ASP A 283 -1.00 5.86 8.98
N SER A 284 -0.89 5.54 10.26
CA SER A 284 -1.38 6.36 11.36
C SER A 284 -0.63 7.68 11.56
N SER A 285 0.32 8.05 10.70
CA SER A 285 1.10 9.28 10.88
C SER A 285 0.36 10.54 10.46
N SER A 286 -0.71 10.43 9.65
CA SER A 286 -1.49 11.57 9.12
C SER A 286 -0.62 12.65 8.45
N LYS A 287 0.58 12.28 7.98
CA LYS A 287 1.54 13.21 7.39
C LYS A 287 1.17 13.51 5.94
N ILE A 288 1.41 14.76 5.55
CA ILE A 288 1.29 15.19 4.16
C ILE A 288 2.67 15.61 3.70
N LEU A 289 3.17 14.96 2.65
CA LEU A 289 4.41 15.31 2.00
C LEU A 289 4.07 16.05 0.71
N LYS A 290 4.54 17.29 0.61
CA LYS A 290 4.32 18.16 -0.55
C LYS A 290 5.63 18.29 -1.32
N PRO A 291 5.80 17.61 -2.47
CA PRO A 291 7.05 17.65 -3.25
C PRO A 291 7.54 19.07 -3.56
N ARG A 292 6.60 20.00 -3.83
CA ARG A 292 6.88 21.42 -4.08
C ARG A 292 7.59 22.14 -2.93
N GLU A 293 7.45 21.67 -1.69
CA GLU A 293 8.15 22.28 -0.55
C GLU A 293 9.66 22.04 -0.59
N PHE A 294 10.11 21.03 -1.35
CA PHE A 294 11.50 20.58 -1.47
C PHE A 294 12.14 21.00 -2.79
N SER A 295 11.53 21.93 -3.54
CA SER A 295 12.12 22.40 -4.78
C SER A 295 13.10 23.55 -4.58
N VAL A 296 14.06 23.64 -5.50
CA VAL A 296 15.05 24.74 -5.53
C VAL A 296 14.30 26.08 -5.67
N LYS A 297 13.33 26.18 -6.58
CA LYS A 297 12.49 27.38 -6.75
C LYS A 297 11.79 27.79 -5.44
N ASN A 298 11.18 26.85 -4.72
CA ASN A 298 10.53 27.18 -3.47
C ASN A 298 11.54 27.57 -2.39
N THR A 299 12.74 26.98 -2.37
CA THR A 299 13.80 27.36 -1.43
C THR A 299 14.27 28.79 -1.69
N LEU A 300 14.54 29.13 -2.95
CA LEU A 300 14.91 30.49 -3.38
C LEU A 300 13.80 31.49 -3.07
N ALA A 301 12.53 31.16 -3.35
CA ALA A 301 11.39 32.01 -3.04
C ALA A 301 11.29 32.40 -1.55
N ASN A 302 11.87 31.57 -0.66
CA ASN A 302 11.85 31.78 0.78
C ASN A 302 13.22 32.16 1.36
N ILE A 303 14.22 32.51 0.53
CA ILE A 303 15.62 32.74 0.96
C ILE A 303 15.70 33.82 2.03
N ASP A 304 15.00 34.94 1.85
CA ASP A 304 14.94 36.05 2.81
C ASP A 304 13.78 35.92 3.82
N TYR A 305 12.69 35.26 3.42
CA TYR A 305 11.53 35.10 4.28
C TYR A 305 11.83 34.24 5.52
N LYS A 306 12.65 33.18 5.38
CA LYS A 306 12.99 32.29 6.49
C LYS A 306 13.84 32.97 7.59
N PRO A 307 14.94 33.68 7.28
CA PRO A 307 15.74 34.36 8.29
C PRO A 307 15.12 35.69 8.74
N CYS A 308 14.57 36.48 7.81
CA CYS A 308 14.24 37.89 8.06
C CYS A 308 12.75 38.23 7.92
N ARG A 309 11.89 37.25 7.58
CA ARG A 309 10.44 37.44 7.35
C ARG A 309 10.11 38.52 6.30
N LEU A 310 11.06 38.81 5.41
CA LEU A 310 10.81 39.67 4.24
C LEU A 310 9.82 39.00 3.29
N PRO A 311 9.06 39.77 2.49
CA PRO A 311 8.16 39.20 1.49
C PRO A 311 8.85 38.13 0.65
N LYS A 312 8.14 37.03 0.38
CA LYS A 312 8.66 35.97 -0.49
C LYS A 312 8.98 36.56 -1.86
N LEU A 313 10.05 36.07 -2.49
CA LEU A 313 10.39 36.49 -3.84
C LEU A 313 9.27 36.06 -4.79
N ASP A 314 8.89 36.99 -5.66
CA ASP A 314 7.94 36.73 -6.73
C ASP A 314 8.54 35.73 -7.74
N GLN A 315 7.73 34.79 -8.23
CA GLN A 315 8.19 33.81 -9.22
C GLN A 315 8.55 34.47 -10.56
N ALA A 316 7.90 35.58 -10.92
CA ALA A 316 8.24 36.32 -12.13
C ALA A 316 9.69 36.83 -12.09
N ARG A 317 10.17 37.29 -10.92
CA ARG A 317 11.56 37.73 -10.72
C ARG A 317 12.60 36.65 -11.01
N MET A 318 12.27 35.39 -10.69
CA MET A 318 13.20 34.27 -10.85
C MET A 318 13.32 33.80 -12.30
N THR A 319 12.37 34.16 -13.16
CA THR A 319 12.27 33.71 -14.55
C THR A 319 12.46 34.85 -15.56
N ASP A 320 12.37 36.10 -15.13
CA ASP A 320 12.51 37.28 -15.98
C ASP A 320 13.99 37.50 -16.39
N PRO A 321 14.31 37.51 -17.70
CA PRO A 321 15.66 37.76 -18.23
C PRO A 321 16.29 39.08 -17.77
N GLY A 322 15.46 40.09 -17.50
CA GLY A 322 15.85 41.44 -17.09
C GLY A 322 15.81 41.67 -15.58
N GLN A 323 15.47 40.68 -14.75
CA GLN A 323 15.51 40.78 -13.28
C GLN A 323 16.39 39.70 -12.65
N GLY A 324 16.21 38.42 -13.00
CA GLY A 324 17.00 37.28 -12.51
C GLY A 324 17.34 37.30 -11.01
N LEU A 325 18.31 36.47 -10.60
CA LEU A 325 18.87 36.49 -9.24
C LEU A 325 20.40 36.53 -9.30
N TRP A 326 21.02 37.33 -8.43
CA TRP A 326 22.48 37.43 -8.31
C TRP A 326 23.09 36.15 -7.73
N GLU A 327 22.36 35.50 -6.84
CA GLU A 327 22.73 34.24 -6.17
C GLU A 327 22.92 33.09 -7.16
N LEU A 328 22.38 33.24 -8.37
CA LEU A 328 22.48 32.27 -9.45
C LEU A 328 23.61 32.59 -10.43
N TYR A 329 24.34 33.70 -10.25
CA TYR A 329 25.40 34.09 -11.18
C TYR A 329 26.60 33.14 -11.10
N GLY A 330 27.03 32.64 -12.27
CA GLY A 330 28.11 31.66 -12.38
C GLY A 330 27.64 30.20 -12.34
N GLU A 331 26.33 29.97 -12.20
CA GLU A 331 25.74 28.63 -12.24
C GLU A 331 25.66 28.08 -13.67
N PRO A 332 25.73 26.75 -13.86
CA PRO A 332 25.68 26.14 -15.19
C PRO A 332 24.36 26.42 -15.92
N GLU A 333 24.43 26.74 -17.22
CA GLU A 333 23.23 27.02 -18.03
C GLU A 333 22.22 25.87 -18.05
N ASP A 334 22.70 24.62 -18.09
CA ASP A 334 21.83 23.44 -18.10
C ASP A 334 21.06 23.30 -16.77
N PHE A 335 21.69 23.65 -15.64
CA PHE A 335 21.02 23.67 -14.33
C PHE A 335 19.95 24.76 -14.27
N LEU A 336 20.28 25.98 -14.72
CA LEU A 336 19.34 27.09 -14.79
C LEU A 336 18.14 26.78 -15.68
N ARG A 337 18.38 26.13 -16.82
CA ARG A 337 17.33 25.70 -17.75
C ARG A 337 16.46 24.59 -17.15
N GLU A 338 17.06 23.59 -16.51
CA GLU A 338 16.33 22.49 -15.87
C GLU A 338 15.41 22.99 -14.76
N HIS A 339 15.87 23.99 -14.01
CA HIS A 339 15.11 24.56 -12.91
C HIS A 339 14.29 25.78 -13.30
N ASP A 340 14.24 26.18 -14.58
CA ASP A 340 13.55 27.36 -15.10
C ASP A 340 13.85 28.60 -14.23
N LEU A 341 15.14 28.93 -14.16
CA LEU A 341 15.72 30.02 -13.39
C LEU A 341 16.58 30.90 -14.29
N VAL A 342 16.65 32.20 -13.97
CA VAL A 342 17.53 33.15 -14.65
C VAL A 342 18.55 33.72 -13.68
N ALA A 343 19.83 33.58 -14.04
CA ALA A 343 20.92 34.26 -13.36
C ALA A 343 21.07 35.71 -13.82
N ARG A 344 21.35 36.61 -12.87
CA ARG A 344 21.68 38.00 -13.18
C ARG A 344 23.10 38.31 -12.79
N ASN A 345 23.85 38.89 -13.73
CA ASN A 345 25.22 39.32 -13.50
C ASN A 345 25.26 40.56 -12.59
N PRO A 346 25.82 40.47 -11.36
CA PRO A 346 25.88 41.59 -10.43
C PRO A 346 26.62 42.81 -10.99
N SER A 347 27.59 42.61 -11.89
CA SER A 347 28.35 43.70 -12.50
C SER A 347 27.51 44.63 -13.38
N LEU A 348 26.32 44.21 -13.82
CA LEU A 348 25.39 45.06 -14.56
C LEU A 348 24.65 46.06 -13.64
N ASP A 349 24.54 45.73 -12.36
CA ASP A 349 23.81 46.53 -11.38
C ASP A 349 24.73 47.36 -10.48
N ILE A 350 25.94 46.84 -10.20
CA ILE A 350 26.93 47.55 -9.42
C ILE A 350 27.47 48.70 -10.27
N GLN A 351 27.17 49.92 -9.85
CA GLN A 351 27.61 51.14 -10.52
C GLN A 351 28.48 51.94 -9.57
N HIS A 352 29.60 52.49 -10.07
CA HIS A 352 30.42 53.41 -9.29
C HIS A 352 29.74 54.77 -9.15
N ARG A 353 28.85 54.86 -8.15
CA ARG A 353 28.12 56.06 -7.76
C ARG A 353 28.13 56.16 -6.24
N SER A 354 28.09 57.36 -5.70
CA SER A 354 27.85 57.56 -4.27
C SER A 354 26.45 57.04 -3.92
N VAL A 355 26.38 56.01 -3.06
CA VAL A 355 25.10 55.51 -2.53
C VAL A 355 24.85 56.22 -1.21
N ALA A 356 23.78 57.03 -1.14
CA ALA A 356 23.27 57.55 0.12
C ALA A 356 22.23 56.56 0.65
N ILE A 357 22.50 55.93 1.79
CA ILE A 357 21.53 55.12 2.52
C ILE A 357 20.88 56.04 3.55
N ASP A 358 19.61 56.37 3.32
CA ASP A 358 18.82 57.14 4.27
C ASP A 358 18.29 56.19 5.35
N PHE A 359 18.91 56.24 6.52
CA PHE A 359 18.33 55.67 7.73
C PHE A 359 17.26 56.62 8.23
N GLY A 360 16.11 56.65 7.54
CA GLY A 360 15.00 57.50 7.92
C GLY A 360 14.66 57.28 9.40
N THR A 361 15.19 58.13 10.28
CA THR A 361 14.72 58.23 11.64
C THR A 361 13.41 58.99 11.55
N SER A 362 12.30 58.27 11.58
CA SER A 362 11.00 58.89 11.79
C SER A 362 11.06 59.65 13.11
N SER A 363 11.18 60.98 13.01
CA SER A 363 11.07 61.87 14.16
C SER A 363 9.59 61.96 14.53
N THR A 364 9.27 61.33 15.67
CA THR A 364 8.04 61.37 16.50
C THR A 364 6.73 60.89 15.90
#